data_AF-A0A6A5S993-F1
#
_entry.id   AF-A0A6A5S993-F1
#
_cell.length_a   1.000
_cell.length_b   1.000
_cell.length_c   1.000
_cell.angle_alpha   90.00
_cell.angle_beta   90.00
_cell.angle_gamma   90.00
#
_symmetry.space_group_name_H-M   'P 1'
#
loop_
_entity.id
_entity.type
_entity.pdbx_description
1 polymer ?
#
loop_
_entity_poly.entity_id
_entity_poly.type
_entity_poly.pdbx_seq_one_letter_code
_entity_poly.pdbx_strand_id
1 'polypeptide(L)'
;MDGSVMWIVHESSDKNSVTVSPRLSNGHFEPSFSTSIDCALVEGTGYHNRIDEDSNTRYYSANIHCKNATALGKGDGKLDFTNARQPFLYAWGPTDGSISSASKSAGIKRHDAYGNFWMDMTKATSVEADKATVPSGAALSITNNAGADEKAESDGDKVGPAHAAIMLATFAIIFPLGAVLLRFLESVKVHGIVQGVGVLTAIVGVGLGIYLSKMYNHSKDVTSGHQVFGLILLGLVLFQWGIGLYHHLRFRKYKRPTIYGKVHLFAGPALVLGGIINGFIGFNFSGEPHNNIYYGIVVAIILVVVLGLLVWKRWSKRRESKTHRRMEPEETQGDSFLLNLPLGSHNMR
;
A
#
# COMPACT_ATOMS: atom_id res chain seq x y z
N MET A 1 19.72 8.65 12.31
CA MET A 1 18.63 9.55 11.85
C MET A 1 17.94 10.24 13.02
N ASP A 2 17.72 9.60 14.17
CA ASP A 2 17.18 10.34 15.31
C ASP A 2 18.08 11.52 15.69
N GLY A 3 17.48 12.68 15.97
CA GLY A 3 18.16 13.92 16.30
C GLY A 3 18.90 14.61 15.15
N SER A 4 18.94 14.05 13.93
CA SER A 4 19.70 14.65 12.83
C SER A 4 18.97 15.82 12.17
N VAL A 5 19.74 16.82 11.75
CA VAL A 5 19.29 17.83 10.78
C VAL A 5 19.56 17.33 9.37
N MET A 6 18.58 17.50 8.50
CA MET A 6 18.64 17.04 7.11
C MET A 6 18.35 18.22 6.19
N TRP A 7 19.06 18.29 5.06
CA TRP A 7 18.72 19.17 3.96
C TRP A 7 18.24 18.31 2.81
N ILE A 8 16.92 18.29 2.63
CA ILE A 8 16.31 17.56 1.53
C ILE A 8 16.23 18.49 0.33
N VAL A 9 16.84 18.08 -0.77
CA VAL A 9 16.78 18.77 -2.06
C VAL A 9 15.90 17.95 -2.98
N HIS A 10 14.87 18.58 -3.56
CA HIS A 10 13.99 17.94 -4.53
C HIS A 10 13.60 18.88 -5.66
N GLU A 11 13.04 18.33 -6.73
CA GLU A 11 12.58 19.09 -7.89
C GLU A 11 11.42 20.02 -7.49
N SER A 12 11.52 21.28 -7.94
CA SER A 12 10.45 22.27 -7.76
C SER A 12 9.31 22.00 -8.75
N SER A 13 8.16 22.62 -8.53
CA SER A 13 7.00 22.46 -9.43
C SER A 13 7.25 22.97 -10.85
N ASP A 14 8.25 23.80 -11.07
CA ASP A 14 8.66 24.31 -12.39
C ASP A 14 9.56 23.34 -13.17
N LYS A 15 10.00 22.24 -12.55
CA LYS A 15 10.90 21.19 -13.09
C LYS A 15 12.30 21.64 -13.52
N ASN A 16 12.65 22.90 -13.29
CA ASN A 16 13.93 23.48 -13.67
C ASN A 16 14.77 23.89 -12.45
N SER A 17 14.10 24.24 -11.35
CA SER A 17 14.73 24.62 -10.09
C SER A 17 14.60 23.52 -9.03
N VAL A 18 15.37 23.68 -7.96
CA VAL A 18 15.31 22.81 -6.79
C VAL A 18 14.64 23.53 -5.63
N THR A 19 13.93 22.76 -4.80
CA THR A 19 13.45 23.21 -3.49
C THR A 19 14.34 22.61 -2.41
N VAL A 20 14.75 23.45 -1.46
CA VAL A 20 15.48 23.02 -0.26
C VAL A 20 14.55 23.03 0.94
N SER A 21 14.48 21.88 1.60
CA SER A 21 13.69 21.63 2.79
C SER A 21 14.61 21.23 3.94
N PRO A 22 14.94 22.17 4.84
CA PRO A 22 15.59 21.87 6.11
C PRO A 22 14.61 21.13 7.03
N ARG A 23 15.00 19.93 7.46
CA ARG A 23 14.16 19.07 8.28
C ARG A 23 14.89 18.63 9.54
N LEU A 24 14.10 18.38 10.57
CA LEU A 24 14.57 17.75 11.79
C LEU A 24 13.90 16.38 11.92
N SER A 25 14.69 15.38 12.29
CA SER A 25 14.16 14.08 12.67
C SER A 25 14.20 13.88 14.18
N ASN A 26 13.15 13.26 14.70
CA ASN A 26 12.99 12.81 16.09
C ASN A 26 12.81 11.29 16.16
N GLY A 27 13.28 10.56 15.14
CA GLY A 27 13.31 9.11 15.11
C GLY A 27 13.77 8.54 13.77
N HIS A 28 13.34 7.31 13.49
CA HIS A 28 13.63 6.58 12.26
C HIS A 28 12.39 6.55 11.34
N PHE A 29 11.81 7.71 11.08
CA PHE A 29 10.64 7.91 10.23
C PHE A 29 10.80 9.21 9.41
N GLU A 30 9.84 9.51 8.54
CA GLU A 30 9.87 10.66 7.66
C GLU A 30 10.11 11.98 8.43
N PRO A 31 11.25 12.67 8.21
CA PRO A 31 11.56 13.92 8.88
C PRO A 31 10.59 15.03 8.43
N SER A 32 10.33 15.99 9.31
CA SER A 32 9.42 17.12 9.05
C SER A 32 10.20 18.42 8.83
N PHE A 33 9.69 19.27 7.94
CA PHE A 33 10.19 20.63 7.76
C PHE A 33 10.19 21.38 9.09
N SER A 34 11.28 22.07 9.39
CA SER A 34 11.41 22.88 10.61
C SER A 34 11.67 24.34 10.28
N THR A 35 10.83 25.23 10.80
CA THR A 35 11.04 26.67 10.75
C THR A 35 12.13 27.15 11.72
N SER A 36 12.60 26.29 12.63
CA SER A 36 13.69 26.61 13.55
C SER A 36 15.07 26.57 12.88
N ILE A 37 15.13 26.14 11.63
CA ILE A 37 16.38 25.99 10.86
C ILE A 37 16.33 27.01 9.74
N ASP A 38 17.02 28.14 9.94
CA ASP A 38 17.10 29.22 8.96
C ASP A 38 18.14 28.89 7.89
N CYS A 39 17.81 27.95 7.01
CA CYS A 39 18.60 27.64 5.83
C CYS A 39 17.81 27.91 4.55
N ALA A 40 18.46 28.56 3.59
CA ALA A 40 17.88 28.91 2.30
C ALA A 40 18.87 28.68 1.17
N LEU A 41 18.33 28.64 -0.05
CA LEU A 41 19.15 28.70 -1.25
C LEU A 41 19.87 30.05 -1.32
N VAL A 42 21.12 30.04 -1.77
CA VAL A 42 21.86 31.28 -2.05
C VAL A 42 21.34 31.87 -3.35
N GLU A 43 20.86 33.10 -3.30
CA GLU A 43 20.38 33.84 -4.46
C GLU A 43 21.53 34.62 -5.13
N GLY A 44 21.51 34.70 -6.46
CA GLY A 44 22.50 35.46 -7.23
C GLY A 44 22.91 34.79 -8.53
N THR A 45 23.61 35.54 -9.38
CA THR A 45 24.14 35.04 -10.65
C THR A 45 25.37 34.17 -10.43
N GLY A 46 25.39 32.95 -10.98
CA GLY A 46 26.53 32.03 -10.90
C GLY A 46 26.41 30.92 -9.85
N TYR A 47 25.34 30.90 -9.04
CA TYR A 47 25.04 29.78 -8.14
C TYR A 47 24.24 28.68 -8.83
N HIS A 48 24.47 27.44 -8.42
CA HIS A 48 23.85 26.27 -9.01
C HIS A 48 22.71 25.82 -8.08
N ASN A 49 21.50 26.29 -8.39
CA ASN A 49 20.24 25.91 -7.73
C ASN A 49 19.30 25.29 -8.77
N ARG A 50 19.81 24.32 -9.52
CA ARG A 50 19.16 23.81 -10.73
C ARG A 50 19.36 22.31 -10.86
N ILE A 51 18.62 21.76 -11.80
CA ILE A 51 18.74 20.37 -12.22
C ILE A 51 19.53 20.38 -13.52
N ASP A 52 20.71 19.78 -13.50
CA ASP A 52 21.54 19.58 -14.69
C ASP A 52 21.35 18.15 -15.21
N GLU A 53 21.36 17.98 -16.52
CA GLU A 53 21.28 16.67 -17.17
C GLU A 53 22.52 16.48 -18.05
N ASP A 54 23.32 15.48 -17.75
CA ASP A 54 24.46 15.07 -18.56
C ASP A 54 24.40 13.56 -18.81
N SER A 55 24.52 13.17 -20.08
CA SER A 55 24.67 11.78 -20.49
C SER A 55 23.64 10.83 -19.84
N ASN A 56 22.37 11.25 -19.83
CA ASN A 56 21.23 10.52 -19.25
C ASN A 56 21.27 10.38 -17.71
N THR A 57 22.07 11.19 -17.02
CA THR A 57 22.11 11.32 -15.56
C THR A 57 21.66 12.72 -15.17
N ARG A 58 20.65 12.79 -14.30
CA ARG A 58 20.16 14.06 -13.72
C ARG A 58 20.89 14.33 -12.40
N TYR A 59 21.51 15.49 -12.29
CA TYR A 59 22.22 15.95 -11.10
C TYR A 59 21.45 17.12 -10.47
N TYR A 60 21.25 17.04 -9.17
CA TYR A 60 20.67 18.12 -8.38
C TYR A 60 21.81 18.90 -7.75
N SER A 61 21.85 20.21 -8.00
CA SER A 61 22.83 21.09 -7.38
C SER A 61 22.10 22.20 -6.62
N ALA A 62 22.57 22.46 -5.39
CA ALA A 62 22.04 23.51 -4.53
C ALA A 62 23.17 24.15 -3.73
N ASN A 63 23.25 25.48 -3.78
CA ASN A 63 24.05 26.26 -2.84
C ASN A 63 23.15 26.64 -1.65
N ILE A 64 23.45 26.13 -0.46
CA ILE A 64 22.64 26.34 0.74
C ILE A 64 23.44 27.15 1.75
N HIS A 65 22.85 28.23 2.28
CA HIS A 65 23.39 28.93 3.44
C HIS A 65 22.46 28.75 4.63
N CYS A 66 23.05 28.67 5.83
CA CYS A 66 22.32 28.61 7.09
C CYS A 66 22.74 29.79 7.97
N LYS A 67 21.77 30.55 8.49
CA LYS A 67 22.02 31.73 9.34
C LYS A 67 21.79 31.40 10.81
N ASN A 68 22.51 32.09 11.68
CA ASN A 68 22.37 31.97 13.13
C ASN A 68 22.44 30.52 13.66
N ALA A 69 23.17 29.65 12.96
CA ALA A 69 23.31 28.26 13.31
C ALA A 69 24.35 28.11 14.44
N THR A 70 23.90 28.22 15.68
CA THR A 70 24.76 28.02 16.87
C THR A 70 24.76 26.58 17.35
N ALA A 71 23.66 25.86 17.13
CA ALA A 71 23.55 24.42 17.30
C ALA A 71 22.44 23.89 16.38
N LEU A 72 22.75 22.86 15.59
CA LEU A 72 21.80 22.16 14.74
C LEU A 72 21.85 20.68 15.07
N GLY A 73 20.69 20.06 15.28
CA GLY A 73 20.56 18.65 15.63
C GLY A 73 20.65 18.36 17.13
N LYS A 74 20.53 17.08 17.49
CA LYS A 74 20.50 16.55 18.86
C LYS A 74 21.28 15.25 18.93
N GLY A 75 21.85 14.95 20.10
CA GLY A 75 22.63 13.72 20.33
C GLY A 75 23.74 13.58 19.29
N ASP A 76 23.86 12.38 18.70
CA ASP A 76 24.84 12.07 17.66
C ASP A 76 24.57 12.80 16.33
N GLY A 77 23.36 13.33 16.14
CA GLY A 77 22.99 14.13 14.97
C GLY A 77 23.34 15.62 15.08
N LYS A 78 24.01 16.04 16.15
CA LYS A 78 24.42 17.43 16.36
C LYS A 78 25.61 17.78 15.47
N LEU A 79 25.52 18.93 14.80
CA LEU A 79 26.64 19.50 14.05
C LEU A 79 27.64 20.18 14.97
N ASP A 80 28.91 19.87 14.78
CA ASP A 80 30.04 20.58 15.38
C ASP A 80 30.74 21.45 14.33
N PHE A 81 30.55 22.76 14.42
CA PHE A 81 31.11 23.72 13.48
C PHE A 81 32.64 23.87 13.57
N THR A 82 33.27 23.26 14.58
CA THR A 82 34.73 23.26 14.76
C THR A 82 35.40 21.96 14.30
N ASN A 83 34.61 20.96 13.89
CA ASN A 83 35.11 19.67 13.46
C ASN A 83 35.55 19.68 11.99
N ALA A 84 36.84 19.47 11.75
CA ALA A 84 37.40 19.40 10.39
C ALA A 84 37.06 18.11 9.63
N ARG A 85 36.42 17.14 10.29
CA ARG A 85 35.92 15.89 9.70
C ARG A 85 34.56 15.53 10.31
N GLN A 86 33.59 16.45 10.19
CA GLN A 86 32.23 16.19 10.64
C GLN A 86 31.59 15.09 9.78
N PRO A 87 31.08 14.00 10.37
CA PRO A 87 30.37 12.97 9.63
C PRO A 87 28.99 13.45 9.16
N PHE A 88 28.63 13.04 7.95
CA PHE A 88 27.35 13.26 7.30
C PHE A 88 26.86 11.98 6.61
N LEU A 89 25.54 11.92 6.45
CA LEU A 89 24.87 10.93 5.62
C LEU A 89 24.35 11.61 4.36
N TYR A 90 24.46 10.92 3.23
CA TYR A 90 23.74 11.28 2.01
C TYR A 90 22.84 10.13 1.60
N ALA A 91 21.75 10.45 0.92
CA ALA A 91 20.81 9.48 0.41
C ALA A 91 20.13 10.02 -0.85
N TRP A 92 19.70 9.13 -1.75
CA TRP A 92 19.05 9.54 -2.99
C TRP A 92 17.93 8.59 -3.41
N GLY A 93 17.07 9.10 -4.28
CA GLY A 93 15.87 8.43 -4.74
C GLY A 93 14.60 8.95 -4.04
N PRO A 94 13.48 8.22 -4.18
CA PRO A 94 13.37 6.98 -4.94
C PRO A 94 13.44 7.22 -6.45
N THR A 95 13.83 6.17 -7.18
CA THR A 95 13.95 6.16 -8.64
C THR A 95 12.60 5.94 -9.35
N ASP A 96 11.56 5.61 -8.60
CA ASP A 96 10.19 5.36 -9.09
C ASP A 96 9.36 6.63 -9.35
N GLY A 97 9.86 7.80 -8.96
CA GLY A 97 9.23 9.10 -9.25
C GLY A 97 9.86 10.26 -8.48
N SER A 98 10.10 11.38 -9.15
CA SER A 98 10.61 12.60 -8.51
C SER A 98 9.49 13.37 -7.81
N ILE A 99 9.81 13.94 -6.65
CA ILE A 99 8.96 14.94 -6.00
C ILE A 99 9.04 16.22 -6.84
N SER A 100 7.93 16.62 -7.44
CA SER A 100 7.81 17.88 -8.20
C SER A 100 6.94 18.86 -7.41
N SER A 101 7.54 19.61 -6.48
CA SER A 101 6.81 20.52 -5.59
C SER A 101 7.68 21.68 -5.12
N ALA A 102 7.13 22.89 -5.10
CA ALA A 102 7.77 24.05 -4.48
C ALA A 102 7.60 24.09 -2.94
N SER A 103 6.85 23.15 -2.36
CA SER A 103 6.59 23.14 -0.92
C SER A 103 7.75 22.55 -0.14
N LYS A 104 8.28 23.31 0.83
CA LYS A 104 9.28 22.81 1.79
C LYS A 104 8.76 21.69 2.68
N SER A 105 7.44 21.52 2.83
CA SER A 105 6.83 20.47 3.63
C SER A 105 6.27 19.31 2.81
N ALA A 106 6.65 19.19 1.53
CA ALA A 106 6.22 18.08 0.68
C ALA A 106 6.53 16.71 1.33
N GLY A 107 5.61 15.75 1.23
CA GLY A 107 5.88 14.39 1.70
C GLY A 107 7.06 13.79 0.95
N ILE A 108 7.97 13.12 1.67
CA ILE A 108 9.11 12.43 1.05
C ILE A 108 8.98 10.93 1.23
N LYS A 109 9.47 10.19 0.25
CA LYS A 109 9.56 8.72 0.30
C LYS A 109 10.94 8.30 0.82
N ARG A 110 11.04 7.04 1.21
CA ARG A 110 12.32 6.42 1.55
C ARG A 110 13.24 6.41 0.32
N HIS A 111 14.53 6.64 0.56
CA HIS A 111 15.57 6.59 -0.46
C HIS A 111 15.87 5.15 -0.91
N ASP A 112 16.45 5.00 -2.09
CA ASP A 112 16.87 3.70 -2.65
C ASP A 112 18.31 3.35 -2.29
N ALA A 113 19.09 4.34 -1.85
CA ALA A 113 20.45 4.14 -1.38
C ALA A 113 20.88 5.28 -0.46
N TYR A 114 21.84 4.97 0.41
CA TYR A 114 22.49 5.93 1.29
C TYR A 114 23.97 5.62 1.45
N GLY A 115 24.73 6.59 1.92
CA GLY A 115 26.14 6.41 2.27
C GLY A 115 26.64 7.49 3.21
N ASN A 116 27.91 7.37 3.55
CA ASN A 116 28.59 8.28 4.48
C ASN A 116 29.58 9.17 3.73
N PHE A 117 29.66 10.42 4.17
CA PHE A 117 30.72 11.34 3.77
C PHE A 117 31.09 12.22 4.97
N TRP A 118 32.22 12.91 4.88
CA TRP A 118 32.60 13.91 5.87
C TRP A 118 32.82 15.26 5.21
N MET A 119 32.63 16.33 5.98
CA MET A 119 32.89 17.71 5.57
C MET A 119 33.70 18.43 6.65
N ASP A 120 34.64 19.28 6.23
CA ASP A 120 35.37 20.18 7.12
C ASP A 120 34.49 21.38 7.47
N MET A 121 33.90 21.36 8.67
CA MET A 121 33.02 22.42 9.12
C MET A 121 33.75 23.73 9.44
N THR A 122 35.07 23.69 9.67
CA THR A 122 35.89 24.90 9.87
C THR A 122 35.99 25.74 8.59
N LYS A 123 35.81 25.10 7.43
CA LYS A 123 35.76 25.76 6.11
C LYS A 123 34.34 26.08 5.67
N ALA A 124 33.35 25.33 6.16
CA ALA A 124 31.93 25.54 5.84
C ALA A 124 31.21 26.51 6.79
N THR A 125 31.90 27.09 7.77
CA THR A 125 31.34 28.02 8.76
C THR A 125 31.99 29.40 8.64
N SER A 126 31.18 30.46 8.65
CA SER A 126 31.63 31.85 8.73
C SER A 126 31.03 32.52 9.95
N VAL A 127 31.84 33.32 10.66
CA VAL A 127 31.37 34.19 11.75
C VAL A 127 30.80 35.51 11.24
N GLU A 128 30.98 35.81 9.95
CA GLU A 128 30.45 37.00 9.28
C GLU A 128 29.34 36.61 8.30
N ALA A 129 28.18 37.26 8.40
CA ALA A 129 26.99 36.95 7.62
C ALA A 129 27.21 37.15 6.09
N ASP A 130 28.05 38.11 5.70
CA ASP A 130 28.24 38.53 4.31
C ASP A 130 29.48 37.90 3.64
N LYS A 131 30.29 37.12 4.38
CA LYS A 131 31.52 36.49 3.87
C LYS A 131 31.42 34.98 3.65
N ALA A 132 30.24 34.39 3.83
CA ALA A 132 30.03 32.98 3.53
C ALA A 132 30.19 32.74 2.01
N THR A 133 31.40 32.37 1.59
CA THR A 133 31.71 32.08 0.20
C THR A 133 31.24 30.67 -0.09
N VAL A 134 30.24 30.52 -0.96
CA VAL A 134 29.82 29.22 -1.47
C VAL A 134 30.55 28.90 -2.79
N PRO A 135 30.97 27.65 -3.03
CA PRO A 135 31.55 27.26 -4.30
C PRO A 135 30.62 27.57 -5.48
N SER A 136 31.18 28.05 -6.60
CA SER A 136 30.45 28.37 -7.83
C SER A 136 31.22 27.92 -9.07
N GLY A 137 30.54 27.80 -10.21
CA GLY A 137 31.13 27.38 -11.48
C GLY A 137 31.79 26.00 -11.41
N ALA A 138 32.98 25.87 -12.00
CA ALA A 138 33.71 24.60 -12.09
C ALA A 138 34.09 23.99 -10.72
N ALA A 139 34.12 24.78 -9.64
CA ALA A 139 34.42 24.29 -8.30
C ALA A 139 33.35 23.35 -7.73
N LEU A 140 32.12 23.37 -8.27
CA LEU A 140 31.04 22.46 -7.87
C LEU A 140 31.24 21.01 -8.34
N SER A 141 32.06 20.81 -9.37
CA SER A 141 32.36 19.47 -9.91
C SER A 141 33.57 18.82 -9.23
N ILE A 142 34.15 19.47 -8.22
CA ILE A 142 35.34 19.00 -7.51
C ILE A 142 35.02 18.93 -6.02
N THR A 143 35.34 17.79 -5.40
CA THR A 143 35.20 17.63 -3.95
C THR A 143 36.23 18.52 -3.24
N ASN A 144 35.75 19.53 -2.53
CA ASN A 144 36.57 20.47 -1.76
C ASN A 144 36.27 20.35 -0.27
N ASN A 145 37.30 20.16 0.55
CA ASN A 145 37.19 20.07 2.02
C ASN A 145 36.15 19.03 2.50
N ALA A 146 36.00 17.94 1.75
CA ALA A 146 35.08 16.84 2.02
C ALA A 146 35.64 15.53 1.43
N GLY A 147 35.07 14.41 1.82
CA GLY A 147 35.42 13.10 1.25
C GLY A 147 34.38 12.02 1.58
N ALA A 148 34.39 10.94 0.80
CA ALA A 148 33.54 9.77 1.05
C ALA A 148 34.36 8.67 1.73
N ASP A 149 33.79 8.06 2.78
CA ASP A 149 34.47 7.00 3.52
C ASP A 149 34.12 5.60 2.98
N GLU A 150 32.93 5.42 2.39
CA GLU A 150 32.41 4.10 1.96
C GLU A 150 31.56 4.17 0.68
N LYS A 151 31.37 3.02 0.03
CA LYS A 151 30.41 2.89 -1.07
C LYS A 151 28.99 2.97 -0.52
N ALA A 152 28.07 3.53 -1.30
CA ALA A 152 26.68 3.56 -0.91
C ALA A 152 26.06 2.17 -0.78
N GLU A 153 25.19 2.01 0.21
CA GLU A 153 24.39 0.84 0.46
C GLU A 153 23.01 1.00 -0.20
N SER A 154 22.47 -0.11 -0.70
CA SER A 154 21.10 -0.13 -1.23
C SER A 154 20.09 -0.21 -0.08
N ASP A 155 19.06 0.64 -0.17
CA ASP A 155 17.89 0.66 0.69
C ASP A 155 16.60 0.62 -0.17
N GLY A 156 15.45 0.85 0.44
CA GLY A 156 14.18 1.08 -0.26
C GLY A 156 12.98 0.72 0.60
N ASP A 157 11.80 1.29 0.26
CA ASP A 157 10.56 0.90 0.92
C ASP A 157 10.11 -0.49 0.43
N LYS A 158 10.37 -1.51 1.24
CA LYS A 158 9.92 -2.89 1.00
C LYS A 158 8.56 -3.18 1.60
N VAL A 159 8.13 -2.40 2.59
CA VAL A 159 6.92 -2.70 3.36
C VAL A 159 5.67 -2.22 2.62
N GLY A 160 5.76 -1.07 1.94
CA GLY A 160 4.70 -0.55 1.06
C GLY A 160 4.28 -1.56 -0.02
N PRO A 161 5.21 -2.02 -0.87
CA PRO A 161 4.95 -3.05 -1.88
C PRO A 161 4.45 -4.37 -1.28
N ALA A 162 5.00 -4.80 -0.13
CA ALA A 162 4.54 -6.01 0.54
C ALA A 162 3.08 -5.91 1.03
N HIS A 163 2.68 -4.78 1.61
CA HIS A 163 1.29 -4.51 1.98
C HIS A 163 0.38 -4.60 0.76
N ALA A 164 0.72 -3.89 -0.33
CA ALA A 164 -0.07 -3.88 -1.56
C ALA A 164 -0.21 -5.29 -2.17
N ALA A 165 0.88 -6.06 -2.24
CA ALA A 165 0.89 -7.41 -2.78
C ALA A 165 0.03 -8.38 -1.95
N ILE A 166 0.17 -8.35 -0.61
CA ILE A 166 -0.63 -9.19 0.30
C ILE A 166 -2.11 -8.84 0.18
N MET A 167 -2.46 -7.55 0.18
CA MET A 167 -3.86 -7.12 0.10
C MET A 167 -4.48 -7.43 -1.27
N LEU A 168 -3.75 -7.27 -2.38
CA LEU A 168 -4.19 -7.70 -3.71
C LEU A 168 -4.43 -9.21 -3.74
N ALA A 169 -3.48 -10.01 -3.27
CA ALA A 169 -3.62 -11.47 -3.22
C ALA A 169 -4.82 -11.86 -2.36
N THR A 170 -5.01 -11.22 -1.22
CA THR A 170 -6.10 -11.51 -0.28
C THR A 170 -7.47 -11.25 -0.90
N PHE A 171 -7.69 -10.04 -1.42
CA PHE A 171 -9.01 -9.61 -1.89
C PHE A 171 -9.32 -10.05 -3.33
N ALA A 172 -8.35 -10.02 -4.24
CA ALA A 172 -8.59 -10.41 -5.63
C ALA A 172 -8.45 -11.93 -5.85
N ILE A 173 -7.63 -12.64 -5.08
CA ILE A 173 -7.31 -14.05 -5.33
C ILE A 173 -7.88 -14.98 -4.26
N ILE A 174 -7.46 -14.85 -3.00
CA ILE A 174 -7.76 -15.83 -1.94
C ILE A 174 -9.26 -15.87 -1.61
N PHE A 175 -9.89 -14.72 -1.34
CA PHE A 175 -11.33 -14.70 -1.04
C PHE A 175 -12.19 -15.21 -2.21
N PRO A 176 -11.98 -14.78 -3.47
CA PRO A 176 -12.74 -15.30 -4.60
C PRO A 176 -12.45 -16.78 -4.90
N LEU A 177 -11.21 -17.23 -4.71
CA LEU A 177 -10.83 -18.65 -4.84
C LEU A 177 -11.65 -19.52 -3.89
N GLY A 178 -11.87 -19.08 -2.65
CA GLY A 178 -12.73 -19.81 -1.72
C GLY A 178 -14.18 -19.95 -2.21
N ALA A 179 -14.70 -18.98 -2.97
CA ALA A 179 -16.03 -19.07 -3.58
C ALA A 179 -16.04 -19.99 -4.82
N VAL A 180 -14.98 -19.97 -5.62
CA VAL A 180 -14.79 -20.90 -6.75
C VAL A 180 -14.72 -22.34 -6.24
N LEU A 181 -13.83 -22.63 -5.29
CA LEU A 181 -13.64 -23.97 -4.74
C LEU A 181 -14.91 -24.51 -4.06
N LEU A 182 -15.70 -23.65 -3.42
CA LEU A 182 -17.02 -24.04 -2.91
C LEU A 182 -17.94 -24.60 -4.01
N ARG A 183 -17.89 -24.06 -5.22
CA ARG A 183 -18.73 -24.51 -6.35
C ARG A 183 -18.17 -25.72 -7.08
N PHE A 184 -16.85 -25.87 -7.14
CA PHE A 184 -16.21 -27.00 -7.83
C PHE A 184 -16.12 -28.24 -6.95
N LEU A 185 -15.75 -28.08 -5.67
CA LEU A 185 -15.57 -29.18 -4.72
C LEU A 185 -16.80 -29.44 -3.85
N GLU A 186 -17.83 -28.59 -3.94
CA GLU A 186 -19.07 -28.66 -3.15
C GLU A 186 -18.83 -28.80 -1.63
N SER A 187 -17.69 -28.29 -1.14
CA SER A 187 -17.22 -28.45 0.23
C SER A 187 -17.17 -27.13 1.00
N VAL A 188 -18.07 -26.99 1.98
CA VAL A 188 -18.08 -25.83 2.89
C VAL A 188 -16.85 -25.82 3.80
N LYS A 189 -16.25 -26.99 4.09
CA LYS A 189 -15.01 -27.08 4.87
C LYS A 189 -13.86 -26.41 4.13
N VAL A 190 -13.68 -26.71 2.83
CA VAL A 190 -12.64 -26.10 2.00
C VAL A 190 -12.86 -24.60 1.88
N HIS A 191 -14.11 -24.17 1.66
CA HIS A 191 -14.47 -22.76 1.68
C HIS A 191 -14.04 -22.09 2.99
N GLY A 192 -14.45 -22.64 4.14
CA GLY A 192 -14.09 -22.10 5.45
C GLY A 192 -12.58 -22.01 5.70
N ILE A 193 -11.81 -23.00 5.28
CA ILE A 193 -10.34 -23.00 5.39
C ILE A 193 -9.74 -21.87 4.56
N VAL A 194 -10.10 -21.76 3.28
CA VAL A 194 -9.57 -20.74 2.38
C VAL A 194 -9.98 -19.33 2.82
N GLN A 195 -11.23 -19.15 3.28
CA GLN A 195 -11.67 -17.87 3.87
C GLN A 195 -10.90 -17.56 5.16
N GLY A 196 -10.60 -18.56 5.99
CA GLY A 196 -9.77 -18.40 7.19
C GLY A 196 -8.34 -17.92 6.84
N VAL A 197 -7.71 -18.50 5.82
CA VAL A 197 -6.41 -18.03 5.30
C VAL A 197 -6.52 -16.59 4.79
N GLY A 198 -7.60 -16.26 4.07
CA GLY A 198 -7.86 -14.89 3.62
C GLY A 198 -8.00 -13.89 4.77
N VAL A 199 -8.68 -14.26 5.86
CA VAL A 199 -8.81 -13.42 7.06
C VAL A 199 -7.44 -13.20 7.71
N LEU A 200 -6.64 -14.26 7.88
CA LEU A 200 -5.30 -14.14 8.48
C LEU A 200 -4.39 -13.25 7.64
N THR A 201 -4.39 -13.42 6.32
CA THR A 201 -3.60 -12.59 5.40
C THR A 201 -4.09 -11.14 5.37
N ALA A 202 -5.40 -10.89 5.47
CA ALA A 202 -5.95 -9.53 5.65
C ALA A 202 -5.46 -8.86 6.93
N ILE A 203 -5.44 -9.59 8.06
CA ILE A 203 -4.93 -9.07 9.34
C ILE A 203 -3.46 -8.71 9.23
N VAL A 204 -2.64 -9.59 8.64
CA VAL A 204 -1.20 -9.32 8.40
C VAL A 204 -1.03 -8.11 7.50
N GLY A 205 -1.77 -8.03 6.39
CA GLY A 205 -1.74 -6.89 5.47
C GLY A 205 -2.08 -5.58 6.18
N VAL A 206 -3.18 -5.53 6.93
CA VAL A 206 -3.54 -4.33 7.72
C VAL A 206 -2.49 -4.01 8.78
N GLY A 207 -1.90 -5.01 9.43
CA GLY A 207 -0.79 -4.83 10.37
C GLY A 207 0.42 -4.12 9.73
N LEU A 208 0.81 -4.53 8.51
CA LEU A 208 1.84 -3.84 7.73
C LEU A 208 1.42 -2.40 7.38
N GLY A 209 0.16 -2.18 7.03
CA GLY A 209 -0.38 -0.84 6.75
C GLY A 209 -0.33 0.09 7.96
N ILE A 210 -0.63 -0.43 9.16
CA ILE A 210 -0.52 0.32 10.42
C ILE A 210 0.94 0.63 10.74
N TYR A 211 1.85 -0.31 10.50
CA TYR A 211 3.29 -0.07 10.64
C TYR A 211 3.76 1.05 9.70
N LEU A 212 3.42 0.98 8.41
CA LEU A 212 3.72 2.01 7.42
C LEU A 212 3.14 3.37 7.80
N SER A 213 1.95 3.39 8.39
CA SER A 213 1.30 4.62 8.83
C SER A 213 2.16 5.40 9.83
N LYS A 214 2.97 4.73 10.63
CA LYS A 214 3.88 5.38 11.59
C LYS A 214 5.16 5.90 10.96
N MET A 215 5.48 5.49 9.74
CA MET A 215 6.73 5.83 9.06
C MET A 215 6.65 7.11 8.24
N TYR A 216 5.44 7.54 7.84
CA TYR A 216 5.25 8.71 7.00
C TYR A 216 4.33 9.75 7.63
N ASN A 217 4.62 11.03 7.38
CA ASN A 217 3.90 12.16 7.97
C ASN A 217 2.46 12.25 7.47
N HIS A 218 2.21 11.88 6.22
CA HIS A 218 0.87 11.93 5.62
C HIS A 218 -0.05 10.79 6.10
N SER A 219 0.47 9.78 6.80
CA SER A 219 -0.28 8.57 7.15
C SER A 219 -0.42 8.34 8.66
N LYS A 220 0.34 9.01 9.51
CA LYS A 220 0.36 8.80 10.97
C LYS A 220 -0.96 9.04 11.69
N ASP A 221 -1.80 9.94 11.19
CA ASP A 221 -3.06 10.30 11.86
C ASP A 221 -4.21 9.33 11.53
N VAL A 222 -4.00 8.38 10.61
CA VAL A 222 -4.99 7.35 10.23
C VAL A 222 -6.33 7.95 9.76
N THR A 223 -6.29 9.12 9.13
CA THR A 223 -7.47 9.87 8.68
C THR A 223 -7.77 9.71 7.19
N SER A 224 -6.88 9.08 6.42
CA SER A 224 -7.07 8.89 4.99
C SER A 224 -8.26 7.97 4.70
N GLY A 225 -8.97 8.25 3.61
CA GLY A 225 -10.05 7.40 3.11
C GLY A 225 -9.62 5.94 2.94
N HIS A 226 -8.39 5.68 2.45
CA HIS A 226 -7.85 4.32 2.32
C HIS A 226 -7.72 3.61 3.68
N GLN A 227 -7.23 4.33 4.69
CA GLN A 227 -6.96 3.78 6.02
C GLN A 227 -8.28 3.52 6.76
N VAL A 228 -9.15 4.52 6.83
CA VAL A 228 -10.44 4.42 7.52
C VAL A 228 -11.31 3.35 6.87
N PHE A 229 -11.44 3.37 5.52
CA PHE A 229 -12.22 2.38 4.81
C PHE A 229 -11.61 0.97 4.93
N GLY A 230 -10.28 0.85 4.87
CA GLY A 230 -9.57 -0.42 5.06
C GLY A 230 -9.80 -1.04 6.44
N LEU A 231 -9.77 -0.24 7.51
CA LEU A 231 -10.06 -0.71 8.88
C LEU A 231 -11.52 -1.13 9.05
N ILE A 232 -12.46 -0.37 8.49
CA ILE A 232 -13.88 -0.75 8.46
C ILE A 232 -14.06 -2.07 7.69
N LEU A 233 -13.42 -2.21 6.52
CA LEU A 233 -13.46 -3.44 5.72
C LEU A 233 -12.92 -4.64 6.50
N LEU A 234 -11.81 -4.50 7.22
CA LEU A 234 -11.30 -5.58 8.07
C LEU A 234 -12.33 -5.99 9.13
N GLY A 235 -12.95 -5.03 9.82
CA GLY A 235 -14.02 -5.30 10.79
C GLY A 235 -15.20 -6.03 10.16
N LEU A 236 -15.64 -5.61 8.97
CA LEU A 236 -16.73 -6.25 8.25
C LEU A 236 -16.35 -7.65 7.73
N VAL A 237 -15.11 -7.87 7.32
CA VAL A 237 -14.60 -9.19 6.91
C VAL A 237 -14.57 -10.16 8.09
N LEU A 238 -14.12 -9.71 9.26
CA LEU A 238 -14.16 -10.51 10.50
C LEU A 238 -15.61 -10.86 10.88
N PHE A 239 -16.51 -9.88 10.80
CA PHE A 239 -17.93 -10.11 11.03
C PHE A 239 -18.52 -11.11 10.01
N GLN A 240 -18.21 -10.95 8.72
CA GLN A 240 -18.63 -11.82 7.63
C GLN A 240 -18.15 -13.26 7.83
N TRP A 241 -16.91 -13.45 8.29
CA TRP A 241 -16.35 -14.76 8.62
C TRP A 241 -17.07 -15.39 9.83
N GLY A 242 -17.31 -14.60 10.88
CA GLY A 242 -18.04 -15.02 12.08
C GLY A 242 -19.48 -15.46 11.78
N ILE A 243 -20.25 -14.66 11.02
CA ILE A 243 -21.60 -15.05 10.60
C ILE A 243 -21.57 -16.24 9.63
N GLY A 244 -20.51 -16.37 8.82
CA GLY A 244 -20.22 -17.52 7.97
C GLY A 244 -20.17 -18.82 8.77
N LEU A 245 -19.33 -18.84 9.81
CA LEU A 245 -19.20 -19.96 10.72
C LEU A 245 -20.52 -20.23 11.46
N TYR A 246 -21.11 -19.19 12.06
CA TYR A 246 -22.34 -19.32 12.84
C TYR A 246 -23.50 -19.91 12.04
N HIS A 247 -23.76 -19.40 10.83
CA HIS A 247 -24.87 -19.91 10.02
C HIS A 247 -24.62 -21.33 9.54
N HIS A 248 -23.36 -21.71 9.26
CA HIS A 248 -23.02 -23.07 8.86
C HIS A 248 -23.22 -24.07 10.00
N LEU A 249 -22.77 -23.74 11.21
CA LEU A 249 -23.02 -24.55 12.42
C LEU A 249 -24.52 -24.74 12.66
N ARG A 250 -25.30 -23.66 12.50
CA ARG A 250 -26.76 -23.69 12.65
C ARG A 250 -27.42 -24.53 11.56
N PHE A 251 -27.00 -24.41 10.31
CA PHE A 251 -27.49 -25.23 9.20
C PHE A 251 -27.17 -26.72 9.42
N ARG A 252 -25.97 -27.04 9.93
CA ARG A 252 -25.60 -28.42 10.25
C ARG A 252 -26.51 -29.03 11.31
N LYS A 253 -26.89 -28.26 12.34
CA LYS A 253 -27.78 -28.72 13.43
C LYS A 253 -29.25 -28.81 13.02
N TYR A 254 -29.77 -27.79 12.35
CA TYR A 254 -31.23 -27.66 12.12
C TYR A 254 -31.68 -27.95 10.68
N LYS A 255 -30.75 -28.09 9.72
CA LYS A 255 -31.01 -28.37 8.29
C LYS A 255 -31.98 -27.39 7.61
N ARG A 256 -32.12 -26.18 8.17
CA ARG A 256 -32.99 -25.12 7.64
C ARG A 256 -32.15 -23.90 7.23
N PRO A 257 -32.52 -23.22 6.12
CA PRO A 257 -31.86 -21.99 5.71
C PRO A 257 -32.01 -20.91 6.80
N THR A 258 -31.01 -20.05 6.94
CA THR A 258 -31.00 -18.95 7.91
C THR A 258 -30.96 -17.60 7.18
N ILE A 259 -31.48 -16.55 7.82
CA ILE A 259 -31.39 -15.18 7.31
C ILE A 259 -29.91 -14.77 7.15
N TYR A 260 -29.06 -15.17 8.11
CA TYR A 260 -27.62 -14.95 8.07
C TYR A 260 -26.95 -15.54 6.83
N GLY A 261 -27.42 -16.67 6.31
CA GLY A 261 -26.92 -17.24 5.06
C GLY A 261 -27.19 -16.36 3.84
N LYS A 262 -28.35 -15.67 3.80
CA LYS A 262 -28.66 -14.69 2.73
C LYS A 262 -27.76 -13.47 2.84
N VAL A 263 -27.63 -12.91 4.05
CA VAL A 263 -26.72 -11.78 4.30
C VAL A 263 -25.30 -12.14 3.89
N HIS A 264 -24.80 -13.31 4.33
CA HIS A 264 -23.47 -13.79 4.00
C HIS A 264 -23.25 -13.94 2.48
N LEU A 265 -24.26 -14.44 1.75
CA LEU A 265 -24.18 -14.61 0.30
C LEU A 265 -24.00 -13.28 -0.46
N PHE A 266 -24.68 -12.20 -0.04
CA PHE A 266 -24.60 -10.90 -0.71
C PHE A 266 -23.46 -10.03 -0.18
N ALA A 267 -23.20 -10.06 1.13
CA ALA A 267 -22.15 -9.26 1.77
C ALA A 267 -20.75 -9.71 1.32
N GLY A 268 -20.52 -11.00 1.09
CA GLY A 268 -19.19 -11.51 0.70
C GLY A 268 -18.63 -10.84 -0.57
N PRO A 269 -19.32 -10.93 -1.72
CA PRO A 269 -18.90 -10.26 -2.95
C PRO A 269 -18.80 -8.74 -2.81
N ALA A 270 -19.70 -8.11 -2.04
CA ALA A 270 -19.65 -6.66 -1.79
C ALA A 270 -18.39 -6.25 -1.03
N LEU A 271 -17.96 -7.02 -0.02
CA LEU A 271 -16.73 -6.77 0.73
C LEU A 271 -15.47 -7.00 -0.12
N VAL A 272 -15.48 -8.01 -1.00
CA VAL A 272 -14.41 -8.22 -1.97
C VAL A 272 -14.27 -7.03 -2.90
N LEU A 273 -15.38 -6.55 -3.47
CA LEU A 273 -15.40 -5.35 -4.31
C LEU A 273 -14.92 -4.12 -3.54
N GLY A 274 -15.37 -3.95 -2.29
CA GLY A 274 -14.90 -2.87 -1.40
C GLY A 274 -13.39 -2.91 -1.20
N GLY A 275 -12.81 -4.08 -0.96
CA GLY A 275 -11.35 -4.23 -0.83
C GLY A 275 -10.59 -3.90 -2.12
N ILE A 276 -11.12 -4.26 -3.28
CA ILE A 276 -10.54 -3.88 -4.58
C ILE A 276 -10.57 -2.37 -4.76
N ILE A 277 -11.71 -1.73 -4.49
CA ILE A 277 -11.84 -0.26 -4.54
C ILE A 277 -10.85 0.40 -3.57
N ASN A 278 -10.73 -0.14 -2.35
CA ASN A 278 -9.79 0.36 -1.38
C ASN A 278 -8.33 0.26 -1.83
N GLY A 279 -7.99 -0.73 -2.66
CA GLY A 279 -6.69 -0.85 -3.32
C GLY A 279 -6.39 0.32 -4.25
N PHE A 280 -7.35 0.74 -5.08
CA PHE A 280 -7.19 1.92 -5.94
C PHE A 280 -7.01 3.21 -5.14
N ILE A 281 -7.78 3.37 -4.06
CA ILE A 281 -7.64 4.49 -3.13
C ILE A 281 -6.26 4.43 -2.45
N GLY A 282 -5.74 3.23 -2.17
CA GLY A 282 -4.43 3.00 -1.56
C GLY A 282 -3.26 3.51 -2.40
N PHE A 283 -3.23 3.22 -3.70
CA PHE A 283 -2.19 3.73 -4.59
C PHE A 283 -2.25 5.25 -4.77
N ASN A 284 -3.45 5.84 -4.78
CA ASN A 284 -3.58 7.29 -4.75
C ASN A 284 -3.02 7.88 -3.45
N PHE A 285 -3.32 7.21 -2.32
CA PHE A 285 -2.86 7.64 -1.01
C PHE A 285 -1.34 7.53 -0.83
N SER A 286 -0.71 6.50 -1.40
CA SER A 286 0.75 6.33 -1.35
C SER A 286 1.53 7.26 -2.30
N GLY A 287 0.83 8.17 -3.00
CA GLY A 287 1.44 9.08 -3.97
C GLY A 287 1.77 8.43 -5.32
N GLU A 288 1.22 7.24 -5.59
CA GLU A 288 1.55 6.39 -6.74
C GLU A 288 0.34 6.09 -7.64
N PRO A 289 -0.45 7.10 -8.05
CA PRO A 289 -1.70 6.86 -8.78
C PRO A 289 -1.50 6.16 -10.13
N HIS A 290 -0.30 6.25 -10.73
CA HIS A 290 0.03 5.56 -11.98
C HIS A 290 -0.02 4.03 -11.82
N ASN A 291 0.28 3.51 -10.62
CA ASN A 291 0.21 2.08 -10.33
C ASN A 291 -1.22 1.52 -10.35
N ASN A 292 -2.24 2.39 -10.34
CA ASN A 292 -3.64 1.97 -10.54
C ASN A 292 -3.87 1.34 -11.91
N ILE A 293 -3.11 1.72 -12.94
CA ILE A 293 -3.25 1.13 -14.29
C ILE A 293 -2.84 -0.35 -14.22
N TYR A 294 -1.65 -0.64 -13.70
CA TYR A 294 -1.15 -2.01 -13.57
C TYR A 294 -2.01 -2.84 -12.62
N TYR A 295 -2.39 -2.27 -11.48
CA TYR A 295 -3.30 -2.91 -10.52
C TYR A 295 -4.65 -3.25 -11.17
N GLY A 296 -5.24 -2.30 -11.91
CA GLY A 296 -6.52 -2.49 -12.59
C GLY A 296 -6.48 -3.59 -13.66
N ILE A 297 -5.40 -3.67 -14.45
CA ILE A 297 -5.21 -4.75 -15.43
C ILE A 297 -5.18 -6.12 -14.73
N VAL A 298 -4.37 -6.26 -13.66
CA VAL A 298 -4.25 -7.52 -12.92
C VAL A 298 -5.59 -7.92 -12.31
N VAL A 299 -6.28 -7.00 -11.65
CA VAL A 299 -7.61 -7.24 -11.07
C VAL A 299 -8.63 -7.62 -12.14
N ALA A 300 -8.64 -6.94 -13.29
CA ALA A 300 -9.57 -7.24 -14.38
C ALA A 300 -9.38 -8.67 -14.91
N ILE A 301 -8.13 -9.10 -15.14
CA ILE A 301 -7.81 -10.46 -15.57
C ILE A 301 -8.34 -11.48 -14.55
N ILE A 302 -8.03 -11.27 -13.27
CA ILE A 302 -8.45 -12.19 -12.19
C ILE A 302 -9.98 -12.26 -12.10
N LEU A 303 -10.67 -11.12 -12.19
CA LEU A 303 -12.14 -11.07 -12.15
C LEU A 303 -12.76 -11.80 -13.36
N VAL A 304 -12.22 -11.62 -14.57
CA VAL A 304 -12.68 -12.36 -15.76
C VAL A 304 -12.54 -13.86 -15.56
N VAL A 305 -11.39 -14.32 -15.05
CA VAL A 305 -11.16 -15.73 -14.77
C VAL A 305 -12.14 -16.26 -13.71
N VAL A 306 -12.26 -15.58 -12.57
CA VAL A 306 -13.14 -16.01 -11.47
C VAL A 306 -14.61 -16.04 -11.92
N LEU A 307 -15.10 -14.96 -12.52
CA LEU A 307 -16.48 -14.88 -12.98
C LEU A 307 -16.74 -15.89 -14.10
N GLY A 308 -15.78 -16.08 -15.01
CA GLY A 308 -15.82 -17.10 -16.05
C GLY A 308 -15.97 -18.51 -15.48
N LEU A 309 -15.15 -18.89 -14.49
CA LEU A 309 -15.23 -20.18 -13.80
C LEU A 309 -16.58 -20.37 -13.09
N LEU A 310 -17.08 -19.33 -12.40
CA LEU A 310 -18.37 -19.38 -11.70
C LEU A 310 -19.56 -19.51 -12.64
N VAL A 311 -19.57 -18.74 -13.75
CA VAL A 311 -20.61 -18.81 -14.78
C VAL A 311 -20.57 -20.15 -15.49
N TRP A 312 -19.38 -20.63 -15.87
CA TRP A 312 -19.20 -21.91 -16.52
C TRP A 312 -19.71 -23.06 -15.64
N LYS A 313 -19.32 -23.10 -14.36
CA LYS A 313 -19.81 -24.15 -13.45
C LYS A 313 -21.33 -24.09 -13.27
N ARG A 314 -21.90 -22.89 -13.17
CA ARG A 314 -23.37 -22.72 -13.09
C ARG A 314 -24.08 -23.22 -14.35
N TRP A 315 -23.48 -23.02 -15.52
CA TRP A 315 -24.03 -23.49 -16.80
C TRP A 315 -23.89 -25.00 -16.97
N SER A 316 -22.75 -25.60 -16.61
CA SER A 316 -22.53 -27.06 -16.64
C SER A 316 -23.60 -27.80 -15.82
N LYS A 317 -23.81 -27.36 -14.56
CA LYS A 317 -24.80 -27.98 -13.67
C LYS A 317 -26.23 -27.92 -14.21
N ARG A 318 -26.59 -26.82 -14.89
CA ARG A 318 -27.90 -26.68 -15.57
C ARG A 318 -28.05 -27.61 -16.78
N ARG A 319 -26.95 -27.90 -17.48
CA ARG A 319 -26.95 -28.86 -18.59
C ARG A 319 -27.11 -30.29 -18.08
N GLU A 320 -26.32 -30.68 -17.08
CA GLU A 320 -26.42 -31.99 -16.42
C GLU A 320 -27.84 -32.25 -15.89
N SER A 321 -28.46 -31.27 -15.20
CA SER A 321 -29.82 -31.42 -14.68
C SER A 321 -30.88 -31.57 -15.78
N LYS A 322 -30.73 -30.88 -16.91
CA LYS A 322 -31.63 -31.01 -18.06
C LYS A 322 -31.49 -32.37 -18.74
N THR A 323 -30.26 -32.85 -18.86
CA THR A 323 -29.94 -34.16 -19.44
C THR A 323 -30.47 -35.30 -18.57
N HIS A 324 -30.33 -35.23 -17.25
CA HIS A 324 -30.89 -36.23 -16.32
C HIS A 324 -32.43 -36.27 -16.37
N ARG A 325 -33.10 -35.10 -16.39
CA ARG A 325 -34.57 -35.01 -16.49
C ARG A 325 -35.13 -35.53 -17.82
N ARG A 326 -34.31 -35.59 -18.88
CA ARG A 326 -34.69 -36.16 -20.18
C ARG A 326 -34.50 -37.69 -20.24
N MET A 327 -33.74 -38.26 -19.30
CA MET A 327 -33.44 -39.69 -19.23
C MET A 327 -34.27 -40.46 -18.19
N GLU A 328 -35.02 -39.79 -17.30
CA GLU A 328 -36.10 -40.44 -16.52
C GLU A 328 -37.25 -40.82 -17.47
N PRO A 329 -37.54 -42.12 -17.70
CA PRO A 329 -38.68 -42.53 -18.50
C PRO A 329 -39.98 -42.18 -17.76
N GLU A 330 -41.01 -41.90 -18.55
CA GLU A 330 -42.40 -41.66 -18.16
C GLU A 330 -43.06 -42.94 -17.58
N GLU A 331 -42.52 -43.51 -16.49
CA GLU A 331 -43.00 -44.79 -15.93
C GLU A 331 -43.75 -44.64 -14.60
N THR A 332 -44.00 -43.40 -14.14
CA THR A 332 -44.69 -43.14 -12.85
C THR A 332 -45.96 -42.29 -12.96
N GLN A 333 -46.66 -42.37 -14.10
CA GLN A 333 -47.95 -41.68 -14.28
C GLN A 333 -49.08 -42.58 -14.83
N GLY A 334 -48.87 -43.90 -14.94
CA GLY A 334 -49.86 -44.85 -15.49
C GLY A 334 -50.66 -45.70 -14.49
N ASP A 335 -50.14 -45.97 -13.28
CA ASP A 335 -50.62 -47.14 -12.49
C ASP A 335 -51.49 -46.86 -11.26
N SER A 336 -52.06 -45.66 -11.10
CA SER A 336 -52.96 -45.36 -9.95
C SER A 336 -54.45 -45.17 -10.29
N PHE A 337 -54.88 -45.52 -11.51
CA PHE A 337 -56.29 -45.35 -11.92
C PHE A 337 -57.18 -46.60 -11.75
N LEU A 338 -56.66 -47.77 -11.37
CA LEU A 338 -57.46 -48.99 -11.23
C LEU A 338 -57.23 -49.71 -9.90
N LEU A 339 -57.81 -49.18 -8.80
CA LEU A 339 -58.19 -49.97 -7.63
C LEU A 339 -59.05 -49.13 -6.67
N ASN A 340 -60.32 -48.94 -7.02
CA ASN A 340 -61.38 -48.59 -6.07
C ASN A 340 -62.70 -49.20 -6.55
N LEU A 341 -62.87 -50.50 -6.29
CA LEU A 341 -64.18 -51.17 -6.30
C LEU A 341 -64.65 -51.27 -4.84
N PRO A 342 -65.78 -50.65 -4.46
CA PRO A 342 -66.35 -50.85 -3.13
C PRO A 342 -67.25 -52.09 -3.16
N LEU A 343 -66.84 -53.16 -2.46
CA LEU A 343 -67.76 -54.23 -2.08
C LEU A 343 -68.52 -53.78 -0.84
N GLY A 344 -69.80 -53.45 -1.04
CA GLY A 344 -70.73 -53.00 -0.01
C GLY A 344 -71.04 -54.10 1.01
N SER A 345 -71.09 -53.69 2.27
CA SER A 345 -71.62 -54.46 3.39
C SER A 345 -73.15 -54.51 3.34
N HIS A 346 -73.72 -55.71 3.22
CA HIS A 346 -75.11 -55.97 3.56
C HIS A 346 -75.15 -56.60 4.96
N ASN A 347 -75.74 -55.88 5.92
CA ASN A 347 -76.25 -56.45 7.16
C ASN A 347 -77.74 -56.82 6.93
N MET A 348 -78.11 -58.07 7.20
CA MET A 348 -79.47 -58.43 7.62
C MET A 348 -79.41 -59.57 8.64
N ARG A 349 -79.98 -59.23 9.81
CA ARG A 349 -80.38 -60.04 10.98
C ARG A 349 -79.30 -60.39 12.01
#